data_AF-A0A7C2RQF8-F1
#
_entry.id   AF-A0A7C2RQF8-F1
#
_cell.length_a   1.000
_cell.length_b   1.000
_cell.length_c   1.000
_cell.angle_alpha   90.00
_cell.angle_beta   90.00
_cell.angle_gamma   90.00
#
_symmetry.space_group_name_H-M   'P 1'
#
loop_
_entity.id
_entity.type
_entity.pdbx_description
1 polymer ?
#
loop_
_entity_poly.entity_id
_entity_poly.type
_entity_poly.pdbx_seq_one_letter_code
_entity_poly.pdbx_strand_id
1 'polypeptide(L)'
;MTGRFLVSAGISWFFTLVFLTLGVMNLILVHPVPGIFYLLFSCIFLPPLTTFLKSRTGVSIPLWIKILLALIILWGTLAVGDLAEMYGL
;
A
#
# COMPACT_ATOMS: atom_id res chain seq x y z
N MET A 1 -23.74 -11.05 -7.82
CA MET A 1 -22.62 -10.14 -8.19
C MET A 1 -22.06 -9.34 -7.01
N THR A 2 -22.77 -9.23 -5.88
CA THR A 2 -22.38 -8.46 -4.68
C THR A 2 -21.20 -9.03 -3.90
N GLY A 3 -21.07 -10.36 -3.80
CA GLY A 3 -20.02 -11.01 -2.99
C GLY A 3 -18.58 -10.76 -3.46
N ARG A 4 -18.33 -10.74 -4.78
CA ARG A 4 -16.98 -10.45 -5.35
C ARG A 4 -16.54 -9.02 -5.06
N PHE A 5 -17.48 -8.08 -5.01
CA PHE A 5 -17.20 -6.68 -4.72
C PHE A 5 -16.77 -6.50 -3.25
N LEU A 6 -17.47 -7.15 -2.31
CA LEU A 6 -17.15 -7.11 -0.88
C LEU A 6 -15.80 -7.75 -0.57
N VAL A 7 -15.46 -8.89 -1.20
CA VAL A 7 -14.15 -9.53 -1.03
C VAL A 7 -13.04 -8.64 -1.58
N SER A 8 -13.23 -8.03 -2.75
CA SER A 8 -12.24 -7.11 -3.32
C SER A 8 -12.05 -5.83 -2.47
N ALA A 9 -13.13 -5.34 -1.86
CA ALA A 9 -13.09 -4.20 -0.96
C ALA A 9 -12.38 -4.56 0.36
N GLY A 10 -12.69 -5.72 0.94
CA GLY A 10 -12.05 -6.20 2.17
C GLY A 10 -10.55 -6.41 2.01
N ILE A 11 -10.11 -7.04 0.92
CA ILE A 11 -8.68 -7.22 0.61
C ILE A 11 -7.99 -5.87 0.43
N SER A 12 -8.61 -4.94 -0.29
CA SER A 12 -8.05 -3.60 -0.51
C SER A 12 -7.91 -2.81 0.79
N TRP A 13 -8.91 -2.90 1.68
CA TRP A 13 -8.86 -2.30 3.02
C TRP A 13 -7.76 -2.92 3.88
N PHE A 14 -7.61 -4.24 3.86
CA PHE A 14 -6.55 -4.93 4.57
C PHE A 14 -5.16 -4.44 4.13
N PHE A 15 -4.88 -4.42 2.83
CA PHE A 15 -3.61 -3.89 2.31
C PHE A 15 -3.41 -2.41 2.63
N THR A 16 -4.47 -1.61 2.57
CA THR A 16 -4.40 -0.19 2.97
C THR A 16 -3.94 -0.05 4.42
N LEU A 17 -4.54 -0.81 5.34
CA LEU A 17 -4.21 -0.77 6.77
C LEU A 17 -2.78 -1.22 7.06
N VAL A 18 -2.32 -2.28 6.36
CA VAL A 18 -0.95 -2.78 6.47
C VAL A 18 0.05 -1.72 6.00
N PHE A 19 -0.13 -1.16 4.79
CA PHE A 19 0.80 -0.16 4.26
C PHE A 19 0.75 1.16 5.02
N LEU A 20 -0.40 1.55 5.55
CA LEU A 20 -0.53 2.73 6.39
C LEU A 20 0.24 2.56 7.69
N THR A 21 0.10 1.40 8.35
CA THR A 21 0.86 1.08 9.56
C THR A 21 2.37 1.05 9.28
N LEU A 22 2.80 0.37 8.22
CA LEU A 22 4.21 0.32 7.81
C LEU A 22 4.78 1.71 7.47
N GLY A 23 3.97 2.57 6.86
CA GLY A 23 4.36 3.95 6.54
C GLY A 23 4.51 4.83 7.77
N VAL A 24 3.55 4.79 8.69
CA VAL A 24 3.64 5.51 9.96
C VAL A 24 4.84 5.02 10.78
N MET A 25 5.04 3.71 10.88
CA MET A 25 6.16 3.13 11.61
C MET A 25 7.51 3.53 11.01
N ASN A 26 7.67 3.45 9.68
CA ASN A 26 8.92 3.89 9.04
C ASN A 26 9.17 5.39 9.19
N LEU A 27 8.12 6.22 9.15
CA LEU A 27 8.25 7.66 9.26
C LEU A 27 8.70 8.09 10.67
N ILE A 28 8.29 7.35 11.71
CA ILE A 28 8.63 7.62 13.11
C ILE A 28 9.95 6.97 13.53
N LEU A 29 10.19 5.72 13.13
CA LEU A 29 11.26 4.88 13.70
C LEU A 29 12.54 4.84 12.85
N VAL A 30 12.44 5.10 11.55
CA VAL A 30 13.52 4.80 10.59
C VAL A 30 13.89 6.03 9.78
N HIS A 31 13.13 6.32 8.73
CA HIS A 31 13.42 7.41 7.81
C HIS A 31 12.12 7.94 7.18
N PRO A 32 11.99 9.27 7.07
CA PRO A 32 10.78 9.90 6.54
C PRO A 32 10.56 9.58 5.06
N VAL A 33 11.62 9.31 4.29
CA VAL A 33 11.53 9.01 2.86
C VAL A 33 10.74 7.72 2.58
N PRO A 34 11.17 6.52 3.05
CA PRO A 34 10.38 5.30 2.88
C PRO A 34 9.00 5.39 3.55
N GLY A 35 8.89 6.04 4.72
CA GLY A 35 7.61 6.26 5.40
C GLY A 35 6.58 7.01 4.55
N ILE A 36 6.98 8.11 3.90
CA ILE A 36 6.12 8.88 2.99
C ILE A 36 5.73 8.04 1.76
N PHE A 37 6.66 7.25 1.20
CA PHE A 37 6.34 6.36 0.09
C PHE A 37 5.27 5.34 0.48
N TYR A 38 5.40 4.66 1.62
CA TYR A 38 4.40 3.68 2.07
C TYR A 38 3.04 4.31 2.38
N LEU A 39 3.01 5.52 2.93
CA LEU A 39 1.77 6.29 3.12
C LEU A 39 1.10 6.64 1.78
N LEU A 40 1.86 7.11 0.79
CA LEU A 40 1.35 7.37 -0.56
C LEU A 40 0.85 6.08 -1.21
N PHE A 41 1.53 4.95 -0.98
CA PHE A 41 1.10 3.66 -1.49
C PHE A 41 -0.18 3.16 -0.84
N SER A 42 -0.35 3.35 0.47
CA SER A 42 -1.63 3.04 1.14
C SER A 42 -2.80 3.74 0.44
N CYS A 43 -2.59 4.98 -0.02
CA CYS A 43 -3.58 5.74 -0.79
C CYS A 43 -3.92 5.08 -2.14
N ILE A 44 -2.99 4.42 -2.82
CA ILE A 44 -3.23 3.71 -4.09
C ILE A 44 -4.13 2.47 -3.89
N PHE A 45 -4.09 1.88 -2.70
CA PHE A 45 -4.95 0.76 -2.31
C PHE A 45 -6.32 1.18 -1.77
N LEU A 46 -6.53 2.47 -1.44
CA LEU A 46 -7.83 2.95 -0.99
C LEU A 46 -8.92 2.75 -2.08
N PRO A 47 -9.95 1.94 -1.80
CA PRO A 47 -11.08 1.75 -2.73
C PRO A 47 -11.73 3.05 -3.21
N PRO A 48 -12.04 4.04 -2.34
CA PRO A 48 -12.67 5.28 -2.80
C PRO A 48 -11.75 6.12 -3.69
N LEU A 49 -10.43 6.09 -3.45
CA LEU A 49 -9.49 6.84 -4.28
C LEU A 49 -9.41 6.25 -5.70
N THR A 50 -9.52 4.93 -5.83
CA THR A 50 -9.52 4.27 -7.15
C THR A 50 -10.79 4.57 -7.96
N THR A 51 -11.93 4.73 -7.28
CA THR A 51 -13.19 5.16 -7.92
C THR A 51 -13.15 6.64 -8.29
N PHE A 52 -12.54 7.47 -7.44
CA PHE A 52 -12.35 8.90 -7.68
C PHE A 52 -11.33 9.18 -8.80
N LEU A 53 -10.21 8.45 -8.85
CA LEU A 53 -9.25 8.52 -9.97
C LEU A 53 -9.93 8.07 -11.26
N LYS A 54 -10.67 6.96 -11.23
CA LYS A 54 -11.38 6.48 -12.42
C LYS A 54 -12.41 7.50 -12.94
N SER A 55 -13.07 8.24 -12.06
CA SER A 55 -14.03 9.29 -12.47
C SER A 55 -13.35 10.56 -12.99
N ARG A 56 -12.13 10.87 -12.53
CA ARG A 56 -11.41 12.11 -12.89
C ARG A 56 -10.43 11.94 -14.05
N THR A 57 -9.74 10.80 -14.16
CA THR A 57 -8.71 10.55 -15.18
C THR A 57 -9.10 9.47 -16.17
N GLY A 58 -10.17 8.70 -15.92
CA GLY A 58 -10.57 7.56 -16.78
C GLY A 58 -9.61 6.36 -16.72
N VAL A 59 -8.48 6.49 -16.00
CA VAL A 59 -7.44 5.47 -15.90
C VAL A 59 -7.78 4.52 -14.75
N SER A 60 -8.03 3.26 -15.09
CA SER A 60 -8.15 2.19 -14.10
C SER A 60 -6.77 1.61 -13.85
N ILE A 61 -6.20 1.84 -12.67
CA ILE A 61 -4.91 1.21 -12.28
C ILE A 61 -5.11 -0.31 -12.29
N PRO A 62 -4.43 -1.06 -13.17
CA PRO A 62 -4.62 -2.50 -13.28
C PRO A 62 -4.09 -3.20 -12.02
N LEU A 63 -4.78 -4.26 -11.62
CA LEU A 63 -4.54 -4.98 -10.37
C LEU A 63 -3.10 -5.54 -10.29
N TRP A 64 -2.55 -5.96 -11.42
CA TRP A 64 -1.17 -6.43 -11.54
C TRP A 64 -0.12 -5.35 -11.21
N ILE A 65 -0.34 -4.09 -11.60
CA ILE A 65 0.56 -2.99 -11.24
C ILE A 65 0.54 -2.75 -9.74
N LYS A 66 -0.64 -2.83 -9.11
CA LYS A 66 -0.75 -2.75 -7.65
C LYS A 66 0.00 -3.88 -6.95
N ILE A 67 -0.11 -5.11 -7.44
CA ILE A 67 0.61 -6.26 -6.89
C ILE A 67 2.13 -6.06 -7.03
N LEU A 68 2.61 -5.65 -8.20
CA LEU A 68 4.04 -5.40 -8.44
C LEU A 68 4.57 -4.31 -7.49
N LEU A 69 3.84 -3.21 -7.34
CA LEU A 69 4.18 -2.14 -6.41
C LEU A 69 4.20 -2.62 -4.95
N ALA A 70 3.18 -3.37 -4.52
CA ALA A 70 3.14 -4.00 -3.20
C ALA A 70 4.36 -4.89 -2.96
N LEU A 71 4.79 -5.67 -3.95
CA LEU A 71 5.93 -6.56 -3.85
C LEU A 71 7.25 -5.78 -3.70
N ILE A 72 7.45 -4.75 -4.52
CA ILE A 72 8.65 -3.88 -4.46
C ILE A 72 8.73 -3.17 -3.10
N ILE A 73 7.59 -2.69 -2.60
CA ILE A 73 7.47 -2.07 -1.28
C ILE A 73 7.83 -3.06 -0.18
N LEU A 74 7.16 -4.22 -0.16
CA LEU A 74 7.41 -5.25 0.84
C LEU A 74 8.86 -5.67 0.85
N TRP A 75 9.43 -5.90 -0.34
CA TRP A 75 10.85 -6.20 -0.50
C TRP A 75 11.74 -5.07 0.03
N GLY A 76 11.41 -3.81 -0.26
CA GLY A 76 12.12 -2.65 0.29
C GLY A 76 12.05 -2.57 1.82
N THR A 77 10.91 -2.86 2.43
CA THR A 77 10.76 -2.86 3.91
C THR A 77 11.41 -4.05 4.59
N LEU A 78 11.32 -5.25 3.99
CA LEU A 78 11.72 -6.51 4.61
C LEU A 78 13.15 -6.94 4.26
N ALA A 79 13.63 -6.65 3.05
CA ALA A 79 14.93 -7.12 2.57
C ALA A 79 16.03 -6.05 2.61
N VAL A 80 15.66 -4.76 2.62
CA VAL A 80 16.61 -3.63 2.58
C VAL A 80 16.30 -2.58 3.65
N GLY A 81 15.14 -2.66 4.31
CA GLY A 81 14.64 -1.58 5.14
C GLY A 81 15.21 -1.64 6.55
N ASP A 82 15.56 -0.48 7.10
CA ASP A 82 16.08 -0.39 8.47
C ASP A 82 15.06 -0.89 9.51
N LEU A 83 13.78 -1.05 9.14
CA LEU A 83 12.77 -1.67 10.02
C LEU A 83 13.05 -3.16 10.25
N ALA A 84 13.42 -3.92 9.20
CA ALA A 84 13.81 -5.32 9.36
C ALA A 84 15.12 -5.44 10.14
N GLU A 85 16.09 -4.57 9.86
CA GLU A 85 17.35 -4.51 10.60
C GLU A 85 17.14 -4.12 12.08
N MET A 86 16.24 -3.18 12.37
CA MET A 86 15.87 -2.78 13.74
C MET A 86 15.20 -3.92 14.52
N TYR A 87 14.41 -4.77 13.85
CA TYR A 87 13.78 -5.95 14.46
C TYR A 87 14.64 -7.22 14.37
N GLY A 88 15.80 -7.18 13.71
CA GLY A 88 16.73 -8.31 13.56
C GLY A 88 16.18 -9.45 12.69
N LEU A 89 15.38 -9.13 11.67
CA LEU A 89 14.74 -10.07 10.75
C LEU A 89 15.59 -10.37 9.50
#